data_AF-A0A6I1DYQ7-F1
#
_entry.id   AF-A0A6I1DYQ7-F1
#
_cell.length_a   1.000
_cell.length_b   1.000
_cell.length_c   1.000
_cell.angle_alpha   90.00
_cell.angle_beta   90.00
_cell.angle_gamma   90.00
#
_symmetry.space_group_name_H-M   'P 1'
#
loop_
_entity.id
_entity.type
_entity.pdbx_description
1 polymer ?
#
loop_
_entity_poly.entity_id
_entity_poly.type
_entity_poly.pdbx_seq_one_letter_code
_entity_poly.pdbx_strand_id
1 'polypeptide(L)'
;MGTLPLLLIFMGCTTKNVTDPLKAALASENPLIKRVMEQLDAHEIQIRYTQIDRRNDSILFTDHDFQVDTDNYFYPASTVKFPAAVATLEKLNEVDSLSRDTRFYIEGDSIETTFAKAISEIFAVSDNAANNRLIEFLGQDGVNNRMQNRGVSPIRIAHRLSTSNADDVTTKPLVIYLNDSTTAVSRPIINSAVQPMALNRIKKGRGFYADDSLQLEAFDFSLKNYYPIQAQHALLKRVIFPEAFSKDQQFNLSEDQRAFLLEAMHTLPAKLGYDPEQYYDSYVKFFMFGDELDPIPDHIKIYNKVGYAYGTLTDCAYIQDTENNIDFMITATILVNSDGIFNDNAYEYDEVGIPFLAQLSRELYQYELNRKR
;
A
#
# COMPACT_ATOMS: atom_id res chain seq x y z
N MET A 1 -28.67 -68.28 27.70
CA MET A 1 -28.89 -66.92 27.17
C MET A 1 -27.96 -65.97 27.92
N GLY A 2 -26.82 -65.64 27.34
CA GLY A 2 -25.84 -64.71 27.92
C GLY A 2 -25.71 -63.50 27.01
N THR A 3 -26.13 -62.34 27.49
CA THR A 3 -26.00 -61.05 26.78
C THR A 3 -24.77 -60.32 27.31
N LEU A 4 -23.77 -60.15 26.43
CA LEU A 4 -22.54 -59.41 26.69
C LEU A 4 -22.79 -57.91 26.38
N PRO A 5 -22.45 -56.96 27.26
CA PRO A 5 -22.62 -55.54 26.95
C PRO A 5 -21.45 -55.04 26.11
N LEU A 6 -21.78 -54.50 24.93
CA LEU A 6 -20.83 -53.85 24.03
C LEU A 6 -20.53 -52.44 24.55
N LEU A 7 -19.31 -52.23 25.05
CA LEU A 7 -18.82 -50.92 25.47
C LEU A 7 -18.36 -50.14 24.22
N LEU A 8 -19.17 -49.18 23.76
CA LEU A 8 -18.77 -48.23 22.71
C LEU A 8 -17.89 -47.14 23.31
N ILE A 9 -16.61 -47.15 22.94
CA ILE A 9 -15.67 -46.07 23.24
C ILE A 9 -15.82 -45.00 22.16
N PHE A 10 -16.43 -43.87 22.49
CA PHE A 10 -16.41 -42.68 21.65
C PHE A 10 -15.04 -42.00 21.77
N MET A 11 -14.18 -42.18 20.77
CA MET A 11 -13.03 -41.30 20.56
C MET A 11 -13.54 -39.95 20.06
N GLY A 12 -13.61 -38.97 20.95
CA GLY A 12 -13.84 -37.57 20.55
C GLY A 12 -12.61 -37.05 19.81
N CYS A 13 -12.76 -36.78 18.51
CA CYS A 13 -11.82 -35.94 17.78
C CYS A 13 -11.90 -34.52 18.38
N THR A 14 -10.94 -34.14 19.21
CA THR A 14 -10.69 -32.74 19.50
C THR A 14 -10.22 -32.09 18.21
N THR A 15 -11.12 -31.39 17.52
CA THR A 15 -10.72 -30.40 16.54
C THR A 15 -9.89 -29.37 17.29
N LYS A 16 -8.56 -29.36 17.07
CA LYS A 16 -7.74 -28.21 17.46
C LYS A 16 -8.40 -27.00 16.81
N ASN A 17 -8.97 -26.11 17.62
CA ASN A 17 -9.39 -24.80 17.13
C ASN A 17 -8.15 -24.18 16.50
N VAL A 18 -8.15 -24.08 15.16
CA VAL A 18 -7.11 -23.34 14.46
C VAL A 18 -7.36 -21.89 14.84
N THR A 19 -6.59 -21.39 15.80
CA THR A 19 -6.66 -20.00 16.22
C THR A 19 -6.34 -19.14 15.01
N ASP A 20 -7.23 -18.19 14.71
CA ASP A 20 -7.02 -17.17 13.70
C ASP A 20 -5.74 -16.36 14.07
N PRO A 21 -4.67 -16.44 13.26
CA PRO A 21 -3.39 -15.82 13.57
C PRO A 21 -3.49 -14.31 13.76
N LEU A 22 -4.33 -13.64 12.98
CA LEU A 22 -4.51 -12.20 13.12
C LEU A 22 -5.17 -11.85 14.46
N LYS A 23 -6.19 -12.62 14.88
CA LYS A 23 -6.80 -12.43 16.20
C LYS A 23 -5.83 -12.74 17.33
N ALA A 24 -4.97 -13.75 17.17
CA ALA A 24 -3.93 -14.05 18.15
C ALA A 24 -2.92 -12.90 18.28
N ALA A 25 -2.46 -12.35 17.16
CA ALA A 25 -1.54 -11.19 17.15
C ALA A 25 -2.17 -9.96 17.81
N LEU A 26 -3.45 -9.66 17.50
CA LEU A 26 -4.18 -8.53 18.10
C LEU A 26 -4.55 -8.75 19.57
N ALA A 27 -4.47 -9.98 20.07
CA ALA A 27 -4.65 -10.31 21.49
C ALA A 27 -3.33 -10.34 22.28
N SER A 28 -2.22 -9.92 21.68
CA SER A 28 -0.92 -9.82 22.36
C SER A 28 -1.00 -8.88 23.57
N GLU A 29 -0.38 -9.28 24.69
CA GLU A 29 -0.22 -8.41 25.86
C GLU A 29 0.90 -7.37 25.67
N ASN A 30 1.54 -7.31 24.49
CA ASN A 30 2.49 -6.26 24.18
C ASN A 30 1.82 -4.87 24.32
N PRO A 31 2.40 -3.94 25.10
CA PRO A 31 1.81 -2.62 25.33
C PRO A 31 1.47 -1.83 24.06
N LEU A 32 2.25 -1.99 22.97
CA LEU A 32 2.03 -1.30 21.70
C LEU A 32 0.74 -1.77 21.01
N ILE A 33 0.44 -3.07 21.08
CA ILE A 33 -0.82 -3.64 20.58
C ILE A 33 -1.97 -3.25 21.51
N LYS A 34 -1.80 -3.49 22.82
CA LYS A 34 -2.83 -3.27 23.83
C LYS A 34 -3.34 -1.84 23.85
N ARG A 35 -2.45 -0.84 23.79
CA ARG A 35 -2.81 0.58 23.76
C ARG A 35 -3.84 0.91 22.68
N VAL A 36 -3.64 0.37 21.49
CA VAL A 36 -4.51 0.60 20.33
C VAL A 36 -5.80 -0.22 20.44
N MET A 37 -5.70 -1.48 20.85
CA MET A 37 -6.85 -2.39 20.95
C MET A 37 -7.82 -2.02 22.08
N GLU A 38 -7.34 -1.41 23.15
CA GLU A 38 -8.19 -0.85 24.22
C GLU A 38 -8.93 0.43 23.79
N GLN A 39 -8.48 1.11 22.74
CA GLN A 39 -9.06 2.33 22.17
C GLN A 39 -9.53 2.13 20.72
N LEU A 40 -9.96 0.92 20.39
CA LEU A 40 -10.23 0.48 19.03
C LEU A 40 -11.16 1.42 18.23
N ASP A 41 -12.22 1.92 18.87
CA ASP A 41 -13.20 2.82 18.22
C ASP A 41 -12.59 4.16 17.79
N ALA A 42 -11.51 4.61 18.44
CA ALA A 42 -10.83 5.86 18.11
C ALA A 42 -9.90 5.74 16.89
N HIS A 43 -9.52 4.52 16.53
CA HIS A 43 -8.41 4.27 15.60
C HIS A 43 -8.84 3.81 14.20
N GLU A 44 -10.13 3.58 13.95
CA GLU A 44 -10.67 3.21 12.64
C GLU A 44 -9.85 2.13 11.89
N ILE A 45 -9.37 1.14 12.63
CA ILE A 45 -8.39 0.17 12.13
C ILE A 45 -9.04 -0.76 11.11
N GLN A 46 -8.32 -1.07 10.04
CA GLN A 46 -8.65 -2.21 9.18
C GLN A 46 -7.37 -2.98 8.87
N ILE A 47 -7.43 -4.31 8.93
CA ILE A 47 -6.26 -5.17 8.74
C ILE A 47 -6.65 -6.40 7.94
N ARG A 48 -5.87 -6.68 6.90
CA ARG A 48 -5.87 -7.95 6.19
C ARG A 48 -4.49 -8.58 6.29
N TYR A 49 -4.42 -9.79 6.82
CA TYR A 49 -3.24 -10.65 6.77
C TYR A 49 -3.53 -11.82 5.84
N THR A 50 -2.57 -12.19 5.00
CA THR A 50 -2.66 -13.37 4.15
C THR A 50 -1.53 -14.32 4.47
N GLN A 51 -1.92 -15.49 4.98
CA GLN A 51 -1.04 -16.64 5.07
C GLN A 51 -0.83 -17.24 3.68
N ILE A 52 0.42 -17.59 3.38
CA ILE A 52 0.82 -18.18 2.10
C ILE A 52 1.26 -19.62 2.35
N ASP A 53 0.66 -20.54 1.61
CA ASP A 53 0.97 -21.97 1.67
C ASP A 53 1.41 -22.46 0.29
N ARG A 54 2.65 -22.94 0.19
CA ARG A 54 3.17 -23.56 -1.03
C ARG A 54 3.00 -25.08 -0.97
N ARG A 55 2.23 -25.64 -1.89
CA ARG A 55 2.02 -27.09 -2.03
C ARG A 55 2.40 -27.50 -3.44
N ASN A 56 3.56 -28.15 -3.58
CA ASN A 56 4.15 -28.46 -4.88
C ASN A 56 4.25 -27.17 -5.74
N ASP A 57 3.68 -27.18 -6.93
CA ASP A 57 3.65 -26.04 -7.85
C ASP A 57 2.48 -25.08 -7.61
N SER A 58 1.68 -25.27 -6.55
CA SER A 58 0.51 -24.44 -6.24
C SER A 58 0.74 -23.55 -5.04
N ILE A 59 0.30 -22.31 -5.13
CA ILE A 59 0.28 -21.33 -4.03
C ILE A 59 -1.17 -21.17 -3.57
N LEU A 60 -1.40 -21.33 -2.27
CA LEU A 60 -2.70 -21.13 -1.64
C LEU A 60 -2.62 -19.92 -0.70
N PHE A 61 -3.65 -19.08 -0.77
CA PHE A 61 -3.77 -17.88 0.06
C PHE A 61 -4.93 -18.05 1.04
N THR A 62 -4.68 -17.80 2.32
CA THR A 62 -5.73 -17.73 3.35
C THR A 62 -5.74 -16.33 3.93
N ASP A 63 -6.81 -15.58 3.66
CA ASP A 63 -6.98 -14.20 4.12
C ASP A 63 -7.68 -14.20 5.51
N HIS A 64 -7.13 -13.42 6.43
CA HIS A 64 -7.65 -13.14 7.76
C HIS A 64 -7.91 -11.65 7.88
N ASP A 65 -9.15 -11.29 8.17
CA ASP A 65 -9.64 -9.92 8.16
C ASP A 65 -10.03 -9.45 9.57
N PHE A 66 -9.66 -8.21 9.87
CA PHE A 66 -10.11 -7.49 11.05
C PHE A 66 -10.67 -6.11 10.64
N GLN A 67 -11.97 -5.90 10.88
CA GLN A 67 -12.73 -4.67 10.56
C GLN A 67 -12.66 -4.21 9.08
N VAL A 68 -12.32 -5.12 8.17
CA VAL A 68 -12.14 -4.86 6.74
C VAL A 68 -13.50 -4.57 6.10
N ASP A 69 -13.71 -3.32 5.67
CA ASP A 69 -14.98 -2.87 5.10
C ASP A 69 -14.75 -1.76 4.09
N THR A 70 -15.08 -2.02 2.81
CA THR A 70 -14.91 -1.05 1.73
C THR A 70 -15.82 0.16 1.89
N ASP A 71 -16.95 0.02 2.58
CA ASP A 71 -17.90 1.12 2.77
C ASP A 71 -17.45 2.09 3.87
N ASN A 72 -16.48 1.69 4.72
CA ASN A 72 -15.87 2.57 5.73
C ASN A 72 -14.62 3.24 5.16
N TYR A 73 -14.74 4.54 4.89
CA TYR A 73 -13.69 5.33 4.27
C TYR A 73 -12.51 5.61 5.20
N PHE A 74 -11.29 5.49 4.66
CA PHE A 74 -10.07 6.10 5.17
C PHE A 74 -9.32 6.80 4.02
N TYR A 75 -8.50 7.81 4.32
CA TYR A 75 -7.71 8.48 3.30
C TYR A 75 -6.45 7.66 2.97
N PRO A 76 -6.24 7.22 1.72
CA PRO A 76 -5.16 6.29 1.39
C PRO A 76 -3.76 6.91 1.35
N ALA A 77 -3.64 8.24 1.45
CA ALA A 77 -2.38 8.95 1.41
C ALA A 77 -1.46 8.48 0.26
N SER A 78 -0.16 8.30 0.50
CA SER A 78 0.83 7.92 -0.52
C SER A 78 0.74 6.47 -1.02
N THR A 79 -0.16 5.63 -0.51
CA THR A 79 -0.34 4.26 -1.04
C THR A 79 -0.82 4.28 -2.50
N VAL A 80 -1.50 5.35 -2.90
CA VAL A 80 -1.96 5.62 -4.28
C VAL A 80 -0.85 5.72 -5.31
N LYS A 81 0.42 5.84 -4.88
CA LYS A 81 1.57 5.86 -5.79
C LYS A 81 1.88 4.47 -6.35
N PHE A 82 1.50 3.40 -5.65
CA PHE A 82 1.69 2.03 -6.12
C PHE A 82 0.92 1.73 -7.42
N PRO A 83 -0.41 1.97 -7.52
CA PRO A 83 -1.11 1.78 -8.78
C PRO A 83 -0.57 2.68 -9.90
N ALA A 84 -0.11 3.90 -9.61
CA ALA A 84 0.51 4.77 -10.61
C ALA A 84 1.82 4.17 -11.19
N ALA A 85 2.67 3.58 -10.34
CA ALA A 85 3.89 2.91 -10.78
C ALA A 85 3.59 1.68 -11.66
N VAL A 86 2.65 0.83 -11.25
CA VAL A 86 2.24 -0.35 -12.02
C VAL A 86 1.61 0.04 -13.36
N ALA A 87 0.69 1.02 -13.35
CA ALA A 87 0.05 1.53 -14.56
C ALA A 87 1.04 2.16 -15.54
N THR A 88 2.09 2.82 -15.04
CA THR A 88 3.17 3.38 -15.87
C THR A 88 3.87 2.28 -16.64
N LEU A 89 4.33 1.23 -15.96
CA LEU A 89 5.04 0.13 -16.60
C LEU A 89 4.14 -0.61 -17.60
N GLU A 90 2.87 -0.83 -17.25
CA GLU A 90 1.91 -1.45 -18.17
C GLU A 90 1.71 -0.60 -19.42
N LYS A 91 1.55 0.72 -19.29
CA LYS A 91 1.43 1.63 -20.42
C LYS A 91 2.70 1.67 -21.27
N LEU A 92 3.89 1.63 -20.66
CA LEU A 92 5.15 1.58 -21.40
C LEU A 92 5.26 0.29 -22.22
N ASN A 93 4.75 -0.83 -21.72
CA ASN A 93 4.74 -2.11 -22.44
C ASN A 93 3.79 -2.11 -23.66
N GLU A 94 2.93 -1.10 -23.80
CA GLU A 94 2.00 -0.92 -24.92
C GLU A 94 2.54 0.07 -25.97
N VAL A 95 3.70 0.70 -25.72
CA VAL A 95 4.26 1.76 -26.57
C VAL A 95 5.69 1.43 -26.95
N ASP A 96 5.88 0.84 -28.13
CA ASP A 96 7.19 0.37 -28.63
C ASP A 96 8.28 1.44 -28.67
N SER A 97 7.91 2.73 -28.79
CA SER A 97 8.87 3.83 -28.87
C SER A 97 9.40 4.31 -27.52
N LEU A 98 8.89 3.78 -26.40
CA LEU A 98 9.23 4.20 -25.05
C LEU A 98 9.72 3.02 -24.22
N SER A 99 10.61 3.29 -23.27
CA SER A 99 11.03 2.34 -22.25
C SER A 99 11.01 3.01 -20.88
N ARG A 100 11.25 2.24 -19.82
CA ARG A 100 11.39 2.80 -18.46
C ARG A 100 12.53 3.80 -18.35
N ASP A 101 13.54 3.68 -19.21
CA ASP A 101 14.74 4.53 -19.22
C ASP A 101 14.59 5.74 -20.15
N THR A 102 13.45 5.88 -20.83
CA THR A 102 13.18 7.06 -21.65
C THR A 102 13.20 8.33 -20.79
N ARG A 103 14.04 9.28 -21.21
CA ARG A 103 14.15 10.60 -20.60
C ARG A 103 12.95 11.46 -20.96
N PHE A 104 12.46 12.24 -20.00
CA PHE A 104 11.43 13.24 -20.22
C PHE A 104 11.47 14.34 -19.17
N TYR A 105 10.81 15.46 -19.45
CA TYR A 105 10.39 16.45 -18.46
C TYR A 105 8.94 16.88 -18.71
N ILE A 106 8.31 17.47 -17.70
CA ILE A 106 6.95 18.03 -17.82
C ILE A 106 7.04 19.46 -18.33
N GLU A 107 6.17 19.87 -19.24
CA GLU A 107 6.13 21.27 -19.69
C GLU A 107 5.94 22.22 -18.50
N GLY A 108 6.89 23.16 -18.35
CA GLY A 108 6.96 24.08 -17.21
C GLY A 108 7.69 23.55 -15.97
N ASP A 109 8.18 22.31 -15.99
CA ASP A 109 9.14 21.76 -15.03
C ASP A 109 10.56 21.81 -15.64
N SER A 110 11.57 22.14 -14.83
CA SER A 110 12.97 22.14 -15.23
C SER A 110 13.68 20.82 -14.95
N ILE A 111 13.01 19.89 -14.25
CA ILE A 111 13.59 18.62 -13.84
C ILE A 111 13.40 17.57 -14.92
N GLU A 112 14.53 17.15 -15.50
CA GLU A 112 14.59 16.00 -16.39
C GLU A 112 14.76 14.69 -15.60
N THR A 113 14.01 13.66 -15.98
CA THR A 113 14.01 12.36 -15.30
C THR A 113 13.71 11.21 -16.26
N THR A 114 13.62 9.98 -15.73
CA THR A 114 13.13 8.78 -16.43
C THR A 114 11.98 8.16 -15.64
N PHE A 115 11.19 7.28 -16.28
CA PHE A 115 10.13 6.56 -15.58
C PHE A 115 10.70 5.63 -14.50
N ALA A 116 11.84 4.98 -14.78
CA ALA A 116 12.56 4.15 -13.83
C ALA A 116 12.95 4.96 -12.59
N LYS A 117 13.58 6.12 -12.78
CA LYS A 117 13.97 6.99 -11.66
C LYS A 117 12.75 7.44 -10.85
N ALA A 118 11.69 7.90 -11.49
CA ALA A 118 10.47 8.31 -10.79
C ALA A 118 9.84 7.16 -9.97
N ILE A 119 9.81 5.94 -10.52
CA ILE A 119 9.32 4.76 -9.80
C ILE A 119 10.22 4.42 -8.60
N SER A 120 11.54 4.47 -8.74
CA SER A 120 12.48 4.24 -7.65
C SER A 120 12.31 5.27 -6.52
N GLU A 121 12.16 6.55 -6.84
CA GLU A 121 11.94 7.63 -5.86
C GLU A 121 10.60 7.47 -5.10
N ILE A 122 9.56 6.95 -5.77
CA ILE A 122 8.26 6.66 -5.15
C ILE A 122 8.37 5.59 -4.06
N PHE A 123 9.19 4.55 -4.27
CA PHE A 123 9.30 3.45 -3.31
C PHE A 123 10.35 3.69 -2.24
N ALA A 124 11.43 4.42 -2.54
CA ALA A 124 12.50 4.67 -1.57
C ALA A 124 12.18 5.81 -0.59
N VAL A 125 11.64 6.93 -1.08
CA VAL A 125 11.42 8.14 -0.26
C VAL A 125 10.01 8.70 -0.37
N SER A 126 9.13 7.97 -1.06
CA SER A 126 7.77 8.42 -1.33
C SER A 126 7.68 9.81 -1.95
N ASP A 127 8.48 10.08 -2.97
CA ASP A 127 8.47 11.40 -3.62
C ASP A 127 7.11 11.73 -4.29
N ASN A 128 6.57 12.92 -3.98
CA ASN A 128 5.28 13.37 -4.52
C ASN A 128 5.40 13.89 -5.96
N ALA A 129 6.50 14.56 -6.31
CA ALA A 129 6.72 15.11 -7.64
C ALA A 129 6.93 13.97 -8.66
N ALA A 130 7.70 12.95 -8.30
CA ALA A 130 7.86 11.73 -9.08
C ALA A 130 6.52 11.07 -9.40
N ASN A 131 5.65 10.88 -8.40
CA ASN A 131 4.30 10.38 -8.62
C ASN A 131 3.50 11.29 -9.56
N ASN A 132 3.52 12.60 -9.34
CA ASN A 132 2.75 13.52 -10.16
C ASN A 132 3.20 13.48 -11.63
N ARG A 133 4.51 13.31 -11.91
CA ARG A 133 5.03 13.08 -13.27
C ARG A 133 4.44 11.82 -13.91
N LEU A 134 4.28 10.74 -13.14
CA LEU A 134 3.60 9.53 -13.63
C LEU A 134 2.11 9.82 -13.91
N ILE A 135 1.45 10.61 -13.07
CA ILE A 135 0.07 11.05 -13.32
C ILE A 135 -0.03 11.90 -14.59
N GLU A 136 0.94 12.77 -14.88
CA GLU A 136 0.92 13.54 -16.15
C GLU A 136 1.00 12.63 -17.38
N PHE A 137 1.76 11.53 -17.27
CA PHE A 137 1.84 10.52 -18.33
C PHE A 137 0.57 9.68 -18.45
N LEU A 138 -0.11 9.37 -17.35
CA LEU A 138 -1.20 8.40 -17.31
C LEU A 138 -2.60 9.02 -17.42
N GLY A 139 -2.81 10.17 -16.80
CA GLY A 139 -4.12 10.68 -16.40
C GLY A 139 -4.74 9.86 -15.25
N GLN A 140 -5.53 10.52 -14.41
CA GLN A 140 -6.27 9.91 -13.29
C GLN A 140 -7.18 8.76 -13.77
N ASP A 141 -7.97 8.99 -14.83
CA ASP A 141 -8.88 7.97 -15.40
C ASP A 141 -8.08 6.79 -15.97
N GLY A 142 -6.91 7.06 -16.55
CA GLY A 142 -6.01 6.03 -17.05
C GLY A 142 -5.56 5.08 -15.96
N VAL A 143 -5.18 5.60 -14.78
CA VAL A 143 -4.83 4.75 -13.62
C VAL A 143 -6.04 3.96 -13.13
N ASN A 144 -7.17 4.63 -12.92
CA ASN A 144 -8.39 4.02 -12.38
C ASN A 144 -8.87 2.86 -13.26
N ASN A 145 -8.91 3.06 -14.58
CA ASN A 145 -9.40 2.06 -15.52
C ASN A 145 -8.45 0.86 -15.61
N ARG A 146 -7.13 1.08 -15.62
CA ARG A 146 -6.14 -0.02 -15.64
C ARG A 146 -6.29 -0.92 -14.43
N MET A 147 -6.40 -0.35 -13.24
CA MET A 147 -6.60 -1.12 -12.01
C MET A 147 -7.91 -1.92 -12.04
N GLN A 148 -9.03 -1.26 -12.37
CA GLN A 148 -10.34 -1.91 -12.43
C GLN A 148 -10.38 -3.04 -13.46
N ASN A 149 -9.79 -2.84 -14.64
CA ASN A 149 -9.72 -3.84 -15.71
C ASN A 149 -8.92 -5.09 -15.33
N ARG A 150 -8.05 -5.03 -14.31
CA ARG A 150 -7.32 -6.18 -13.75
C ARG A 150 -7.95 -6.76 -12.47
N GLY A 151 -9.15 -6.29 -12.12
CA GLY A 151 -9.84 -6.72 -10.90
C GLY A 151 -9.30 -6.11 -9.61
N VAL A 152 -8.62 -4.96 -9.69
CA VAL A 152 -8.28 -4.12 -8.54
C VAL A 152 -9.34 -3.03 -8.41
N SER A 153 -10.33 -3.30 -7.56
CA SER A 153 -11.52 -2.46 -7.38
C SER A 153 -12.10 -2.66 -5.96
N PRO A 154 -12.76 -1.64 -5.37
CA PRO A 154 -12.93 -0.29 -5.90
C PRO A 154 -11.65 0.55 -5.75
N ILE A 155 -11.49 1.56 -6.60
CA ILE A 155 -10.37 2.51 -6.55
C ILE A 155 -10.75 3.84 -7.21
N ARG A 156 -10.25 4.94 -6.65
CA ARG A 156 -10.28 6.29 -7.21
C ARG A 156 -8.98 7.03 -6.93
N ILE A 157 -8.23 7.30 -7.98
CA ILE A 157 -7.21 8.34 -8.06
C ILE A 157 -7.92 9.57 -8.62
N ALA A 158 -8.05 10.60 -7.80
CA ALA A 158 -8.81 11.82 -8.07
C ALA A 158 -7.91 13.03 -8.31
N HIS A 159 -6.76 13.11 -7.63
CA HIS A 159 -5.95 14.32 -7.60
C HIS A 159 -4.45 14.01 -7.51
N ARG A 160 -3.63 14.98 -7.90
CA ARG A 160 -2.17 14.98 -7.67
C ARG A 160 -1.85 15.17 -6.19
N LEU A 161 -0.62 14.87 -5.79
CA LEU A 161 -0.17 14.93 -4.40
C LEU A 161 0.66 16.19 -4.13
N SER A 162 0.34 16.91 -3.06
CA SER A 162 1.13 18.04 -2.53
C SER A 162 1.54 19.09 -3.57
N THR A 163 0.58 19.52 -4.40
CA THR A 163 0.77 20.56 -5.43
C THR A 163 -0.44 21.47 -5.49
N SER A 164 -0.25 22.72 -5.90
CA SER A 164 -1.31 23.73 -5.99
C SER A 164 -2.37 23.40 -7.06
N ASN A 165 -2.02 22.62 -8.08
CA ASN A 165 -2.94 22.15 -9.12
C ASN A 165 -3.45 20.72 -8.86
N ALA A 166 -3.62 20.35 -7.58
CA ALA A 166 -4.00 18.99 -7.20
C ALA A 166 -5.24 18.50 -7.93
N ASP A 167 -6.28 19.34 -7.98
CA ASP A 167 -7.62 19.02 -8.47
C ASP A 167 -7.82 19.32 -9.97
N ASP A 168 -6.78 19.76 -10.68
CA ASP A 168 -6.88 19.99 -12.14
C ASP A 168 -7.02 18.66 -12.88
N VAL A 169 -8.11 18.52 -13.64
CA VAL A 169 -8.42 17.31 -14.42
C VAL A 169 -7.58 17.18 -15.68
N THR A 170 -6.87 18.23 -16.10
CA THR A 170 -6.06 18.21 -17.31
C THR A 170 -4.61 17.92 -16.96
N THR A 171 -3.97 16.98 -17.67
CA THR A 171 -2.54 16.73 -17.52
C THR A 171 -1.69 17.74 -18.30
N LYS A 172 -0.49 17.99 -17.81
CA LYS A 172 0.51 18.77 -18.54
C LYS A 172 1.21 17.87 -19.57
N PRO A 173 1.55 18.40 -20.76
CA PRO A 173 2.37 17.69 -21.73
C PRO A 173 3.71 17.23 -21.17
N LEU A 174 4.17 16.07 -21.63
CA LEU A 174 5.54 15.60 -21.46
C LEU A 174 6.34 15.98 -22.70
N VAL A 175 7.55 16.48 -22.51
CA VAL A 175 8.56 16.53 -23.57
C VAL A 175 9.47 15.30 -23.41
N ILE A 176 9.36 14.39 -24.37
CA ILE A 176 9.93 13.04 -24.34
C ILE A 176 11.10 12.98 -25.31
N TYR A 177 12.25 12.49 -24.87
CA TYR A 177 13.42 12.32 -25.73
C TYR A 177 13.32 10.98 -26.46
N LEU A 178 13.14 11.02 -27.79
CA LEU A 178 13.15 9.83 -28.64
C LEU A 178 14.57 9.36 -28.95
N ASN A 179 15.53 10.30 -28.92
CA ASN A 179 16.97 10.10 -29.00
C ASN A 179 17.68 11.40 -28.54
N ASP A 180 19.01 11.45 -28.61
CA ASP A 180 19.83 12.59 -28.17
C ASP A 180 19.54 13.92 -28.89
N SER A 181 18.86 13.87 -30.05
CA SER A 181 18.62 15.03 -30.92
C SER A 181 17.14 15.31 -31.21
N THR A 182 16.24 14.41 -30.84
CA THR A 182 14.83 14.46 -31.22
C THR A 182 13.93 14.31 -30.01
N THR A 183 13.00 15.25 -29.84
CA THR A 183 11.95 15.18 -28.83
C THR A 183 10.57 15.05 -29.47
N ALA A 184 9.66 14.45 -28.72
CA ALA A 184 8.23 14.45 -29.00
C ALA A 184 7.49 15.09 -27.82
N VAL A 185 6.37 15.75 -28.11
CA VAL A 185 5.52 16.36 -27.07
C VAL A 185 4.23 15.55 -26.97
N SER A 186 3.91 15.06 -25.77
CA SER A 186 2.65 14.36 -25.54
C SER A 186 1.47 15.34 -25.59
N ARG A 187 0.27 14.83 -25.87
CA ARG A 187 -0.95 15.64 -25.76
C ARG A 187 -1.44 15.64 -24.31
N PRO A 188 -2.01 16.76 -23.82
CA PRO A 188 -2.75 16.77 -22.57
C PRO A 188 -3.85 15.70 -22.55
N ILE A 189 -4.04 15.07 -21.41
CA ILE A 189 -5.15 14.15 -21.13
C ILE A 189 -6.17 14.91 -20.29
N ILE A 190 -7.43 14.93 -20.73
CA ILE A 190 -8.53 15.52 -19.97
C ILE A 190 -9.25 14.39 -19.26
N ASN A 191 -9.22 14.40 -17.93
CA ASN A 191 -9.86 13.40 -17.09
C ASN A 191 -11.27 13.80 -16.69
N SER A 192 -12.03 12.83 -16.21
CA SER A 192 -13.38 13.03 -15.70
C SER A 192 -13.37 13.91 -14.45
N ALA A 193 -14.36 14.80 -14.35
CA ALA A 193 -14.54 15.62 -13.16
C ALA A 193 -14.91 14.74 -11.95
N VAL A 194 -14.19 14.92 -10.84
CA VAL A 194 -14.41 14.15 -9.61
C VAL A 194 -15.79 14.47 -9.03
N GLN A 195 -16.57 13.42 -8.77
CA GLN A 195 -17.87 13.54 -8.08
C GLN A 195 -17.73 13.14 -6.61
N PRO A 196 -18.48 13.77 -5.69
CA PRO A 196 -18.50 13.38 -4.28
C PRO A 196 -18.88 11.89 -4.11
N MET A 197 -18.07 11.14 -3.37
CA MET A 197 -18.41 9.78 -2.95
C MET A 197 -19.38 9.80 -1.77
N ALA A 198 -20.22 8.77 -1.69
CA ALA A 198 -21.07 8.49 -0.54
C ALA A 198 -20.59 7.18 0.13
N LEU A 199 -19.72 7.31 1.13
CA LEU A 199 -19.21 6.21 1.95
C LEU A 199 -19.41 6.55 3.44
N ASN A 200 -19.43 5.53 4.29
CA ASN A 200 -19.45 5.72 5.74
C ASN A 200 -18.14 6.38 6.19
N ARG A 201 -18.22 7.22 7.23
CA ARG A 201 -17.05 7.89 7.84
C ARG A 201 -16.23 8.75 6.88
N ILE A 202 -16.83 9.22 5.78
CA ILE A 202 -16.15 10.07 4.79
C ILE A 202 -15.95 11.52 5.25
N LYS A 203 -16.73 11.95 6.25
CA LYS A 203 -16.51 13.19 7.00
C LYS A 203 -15.95 12.83 8.36
N LYS A 204 -14.83 13.44 8.75
CA LYS A 204 -14.11 13.06 9.99
C LYS A 204 -13.71 14.28 10.81
N GLY A 205 -13.54 14.07 12.11
CA GLY A 205 -13.05 15.09 13.03
C GLY A 205 -14.10 16.10 13.48
N ARG A 206 -13.66 16.97 14.38
CA ARG A 206 -14.45 18.09 14.92
C ARG A 206 -13.97 19.45 14.41
N GLY A 207 -12.86 19.48 13.68
CA GLY A 207 -12.35 20.68 13.05
C GLY A 207 -11.22 20.39 12.08
N PHE A 208 -10.83 21.40 11.31
CA PHE A 208 -9.66 21.37 10.45
C PHE A 208 -9.12 22.76 10.13
N TYR A 209 -7.85 22.85 9.77
CA TYR A 209 -7.28 24.09 9.24
C TYR A 209 -7.45 24.19 7.72
N ALA A 210 -7.88 25.37 7.26
CA ALA A 210 -7.87 25.80 5.87
C ALA A 210 -7.39 27.25 5.80
N ASP A 211 -6.40 27.54 4.96
CA ASP A 211 -5.79 28.88 4.80
C ASP A 211 -5.50 29.56 6.16
N ASP A 212 -4.82 28.83 7.04
CA ASP A 212 -4.45 29.23 8.42
C ASP A 212 -5.61 29.50 9.40
N SER A 213 -6.83 29.18 9.01
CA SER A 213 -8.03 29.35 9.85
C SER A 213 -8.61 28.01 10.31
N LEU A 214 -8.91 27.91 11.61
CA LEU A 214 -9.58 26.74 12.18
C LEU A 214 -11.08 26.77 11.86
N GLN A 215 -11.52 25.78 11.10
CA GLN A 215 -12.92 25.49 10.82
C GLN A 215 -13.43 24.47 11.86
N LEU A 216 -14.55 24.77 12.52
CA LEU A 216 -15.14 23.91 13.56
C LEU A 216 -16.24 23.00 13.00
N GLU A 217 -15.90 22.23 11.97
CA GLU A 217 -16.76 21.21 11.38
C GLU A 217 -15.92 20.00 10.91
N ALA A 218 -16.59 18.90 10.55
CA ALA A 218 -15.90 17.72 10.06
C ALA A 218 -15.24 17.98 8.69
N PHE A 219 -13.99 17.53 8.52
CA PHE A 219 -13.31 17.60 7.23
C PHE A 219 -13.93 16.63 6.23
N ASP A 220 -14.23 17.10 5.02
CA ASP A 220 -14.94 16.35 3.98
C ASP A 220 -13.96 15.71 2.99
N PHE A 221 -13.87 14.38 3.00
CA PHE A 221 -13.02 13.62 2.08
C PHE A 221 -13.73 13.17 0.80
N SER A 222 -14.98 13.58 0.55
CA SER A 222 -15.81 13.05 -0.54
C SER A 222 -15.22 13.25 -1.95
N LEU A 223 -14.31 14.20 -2.13
CA LEU A 223 -13.58 14.45 -3.40
C LEU A 223 -12.14 13.90 -3.43
N LYS A 224 -11.66 13.26 -2.36
CA LYS A 224 -10.27 12.81 -2.22
C LYS A 224 -10.01 11.42 -2.81
N ASN A 225 -8.76 11.00 -2.93
CA ASN A 225 -8.44 9.63 -3.36
C ASN A 225 -9.15 8.57 -2.49
N TYR A 226 -9.50 7.42 -3.10
CA TYR A 226 -10.08 6.26 -2.41
C TYR A 226 -9.39 5.00 -2.89
N TYR A 227 -8.78 4.27 -1.96
CA TYR A 227 -8.05 3.07 -2.28
C TYR A 227 -8.06 2.16 -1.05
N PRO A 228 -9.15 1.41 -0.84
CA PRO A 228 -9.33 0.63 0.38
C PRO A 228 -8.33 -0.52 0.47
N ILE A 229 -8.05 -1.02 1.68
CA ILE A 229 -7.00 -2.02 1.90
C ILE A 229 -7.21 -3.30 1.08
N GLN A 230 -8.45 -3.67 0.77
CA GLN A 230 -8.79 -4.82 -0.07
C GLN A 230 -8.22 -4.64 -1.48
N ALA A 231 -8.36 -3.44 -2.06
CA ALA A 231 -7.82 -3.12 -3.38
C ALA A 231 -6.29 -2.99 -3.34
N GLN A 232 -5.73 -2.38 -2.28
CA GLN A 232 -4.28 -2.31 -2.08
C GLN A 232 -3.65 -3.71 -2.05
N HIS A 233 -4.21 -4.58 -1.22
CA HIS A 233 -3.78 -5.96 -1.06
C HIS A 233 -3.98 -6.78 -2.34
N ALA A 234 -5.06 -6.54 -3.08
CA ALA A 234 -5.33 -7.18 -4.36
C ALA A 234 -4.32 -6.79 -5.45
N LEU A 235 -3.87 -5.52 -5.48
CA LEU A 235 -2.79 -5.07 -6.37
C LEU A 235 -1.48 -5.76 -6.00
N LEU A 236 -1.10 -5.71 -4.73
CA LEU A 236 0.12 -6.35 -4.23
C LEU A 236 0.16 -7.83 -4.60
N LYS A 237 -0.90 -8.59 -4.29
CA LYS A 237 -1.00 -10.03 -4.56
C LYS A 237 -0.81 -10.34 -6.05
N ARG A 238 -1.34 -9.52 -6.97
CA ARG A 238 -1.17 -9.67 -8.43
C ARG A 238 0.23 -9.33 -8.92
N VAL A 239 0.89 -8.35 -8.31
CA VAL A 239 2.27 -7.98 -8.65
C VAL A 239 3.25 -9.05 -8.17
N ILE A 240 3.08 -9.54 -6.94
CA ILE A 240 3.96 -10.54 -6.34
C ILE A 240 3.72 -11.93 -6.96
N PHE A 241 2.47 -12.34 -7.20
CA PHE A 241 2.11 -13.68 -7.67
C PHE A 241 1.20 -13.64 -8.91
N PRO A 242 1.64 -13.07 -10.05
CA PRO A 242 0.80 -12.95 -11.24
C PRO A 242 0.29 -14.30 -11.76
N GLU A 243 1.06 -15.37 -11.60
CA GLU A 243 0.71 -16.73 -11.99
C GLU A 243 -0.49 -17.32 -11.24
N ALA A 244 -0.83 -16.77 -10.07
CA ALA A 244 -2.01 -17.17 -9.31
C ALA A 244 -3.32 -16.59 -9.89
N PHE A 245 -3.24 -15.77 -10.94
CA PHE A 245 -4.38 -15.11 -11.57
C PHE A 245 -4.53 -15.51 -13.03
N SER A 246 -5.75 -15.42 -13.54
CA SER A 246 -6.03 -15.55 -14.97
C SER A 246 -5.33 -14.46 -15.78
N LYS A 247 -5.06 -14.71 -17.07
CA LYS A 247 -4.29 -13.77 -17.92
C LYS A 247 -4.96 -12.39 -18.05
N ASP A 248 -6.28 -12.32 -18.02
CA ASP A 248 -7.06 -11.07 -18.05
C ASP A 248 -6.96 -10.25 -16.75
N GLN A 249 -6.67 -10.92 -15.62
CA GLN A 249 -6.46 -10.29 -14.31
C GLN A 249 -4.99 -9.92 -14.05
N GLN A 250 -4.06 -10.32 -14.93
CA GLN A 250 -2.64 -9.97 -14.83
C GLN A 250 -2.38 -8.60 -15.48
N PHE A 251 -1.55 -7.78 -14.84
CA PHE A 251 -1.03 -6.57 -15.50
C PHE A 251 -0.11 -6.97 -16.65
N ASN A 252 -0.21 -6.26 -17.77
CA ASN A 252 0.62 -6.51 -18.96
C ASN A 252 2.04 -5.93 -18.78
N LEU A 253 2.82 -6.51 -17.86
CA LEU A 253 4.22 -6.16 -17.62
C LEU A 253 5.14 -7.18 -18.29
N SER A 254 6.23 -6.72 -18.90
CA SER A 254 7.31 -7.63 -19.29
C SER A 254 8.01 -8.22 -18.05
N GLU A 255 8.71 -9.34 -18.21
CA GLU A 255 9.47 -9.96 -17.11
C GLU A 255 10.47 -8.98 -16.49
N ASP A 256 11.18 -8.21 -17.33
CA ASP A 256 12.13 -7.19 -16.92
C ASP A 256 11.47 -6.00 -16.19
N GLN A 257 10.30 -5.55 -16.65
CA GLN A 257 9.55 -4.48 -15.98
C GLN A 257 9.05 -4.94 -14.60
N ARG A 258 8.53 -6.17 -14.50
CA ARG A 258 8.10 -6.73 -13.21
C ARG A 258 9.29 -6.91 -12.27
N ALA A 259 10.41 -7.45 -12.74
CA ALA A 259 11.62 -7.60 -11.93
C ALA A 259 12.10 -6.25 -11.38
N PHE A 260 12.12 -5.21 -12.21
CA PHE A 260 12.45 -3.85 -11.79
C PHE A 260 11.48 -3.29 -10.76
N LEU A 261 10.17 -3.47 -10.96
CA LEU A 261 9.17 -3.02 -9.99
C LEU A 261 9.40 -3.67 -8.62
N LEU A 262 9.61 -4.98 -8.61
CA LEU A 262 9.88 -5.73 -7.38
C LEU A 262 11.16 -5.25 -6.70
N GLU A 263 12.25 -5.06 -7.45
CA GLU A 263 13.50 -4.49 -6.92
C GLU A 263 13.24 -3.12 -6.29
N ALA A 264 12.59 -2.20 -7.02
CA ALA A 264 12.29 -0.86 -6.55
C ALA A 264 11.46 -0.86 -5.25
N MET A 265 10.50 -1.79 -5.10
CA MET A 265 9.65 -1.91 -3.91
C MET A 265 10.44 -2.20 -2.63
N HIS A 266 11.53 -2.96 -2.70
CA HIS A 266 12.33 -3.32 -1.52
C HIS A 266 13.72 -2.67 -1.45
N THR A 267 14.14 -1.92 -2.50
CA THR A 267 15.38 -1.15 -2.45
C THR A 267 15.31 -0.11 -1.33
N LEU A 268 16.36 -0.05 -0.49
CA LEU A 268 16.49 0.89 0.62
C LEU A 268 17.04 2.25 0.13
N PRO A 269 16.72 3.37 0.81
CA PRO A 269 17.10 4.71 0.32
C PRO A 269 18.59 4.88 0.06
N ALA A 270 19.46 4.39 0.95
CA ALA A 270 20.91 4.48 0.81
C ALA A 270 21.44 3.88 -0.51
N LYS A 271 20.80 2.81 -1.02
CA LYS A 271 21.18 2.17 -2.29
C LYS A 271 20.90 3.04 -3.52
N LEU A 272 20.03 4.04 -3.38
CA LEU A 272 19.76 5.06 -4.41
C LEU A 272 20.55 6.36 -4.19
N GLY A 273 21.44 6.41 -3.20
CA GLY A 273 22.27 7.57 -2.90
C GLY A 273 21.63 8.62 -2.00
N TYR A 274 20.53 8.28 -1.31
CA TYR A 274 19.98 9.13 -0.25
C TYR A 274 20.84 9.06 1.02
N ASP A 275 20.88 10.16 1.76
CA ASP A 275 21.58 10.23 3.04
C ASP A 275 20.92 9.30 4.08
N PRO A 276 21.63 8.29 4.62
CA PRO A 276 21.07 7.36 5.60
C PRO A 276 20.67 8.01 6.92
N GLU A 277 21.22 9.18 7.28
CA GLU A 277 20.80 9.90 8.50
C GLU A 277 19.40 10.50 8.34
N GLN A 278 19.07 10.98 7.14
CA GLN A 278 17.75 11.54 6.83
C GLN A 278 16.76 10.45 6.40
N TYR A 279 17.23 9.46 5.65
CA TYR A 279 16.45 8.38 5.04
C TYR A 279 17.03 7.03 5.45
N TYR A 280 16.81 6.68 6.72
CA TYR A 280 17.18 5.39 7.30
C TYR A 280 16.40 4.24 6.64
N ASP A 281 16.85 2.99 6.83
CA ASP A 281 16.32 1.82 6.12
C ASP A 281 14.80 1.65 6.26
N SER A 282 14.28 1.87 7.48
CA SER A 282 12.86 1.73 7.80
C SER A 282 12.01 2.98 7.52
N TYR A 283 12.58 4.05 6.93
CA TYR A 283 11.90 5.33 6.62
C TYR A 283 10.52 5.15 5.95
N VAL A 284 10.39 4.15 5.09
CA VAL A 284 9.13 3.76 4.42
C VAL A 284 8.82 2.27 4.57
N LYS A 285 9.30 1.63 5.65
CA LYS A 285 9.04 0.23 6.00
C LYS A 285 8.43 0.18 7.41
N PHE A 286 7.12 0.42 7.52
CA PHE A 286 6.48 0.55 8.83
C PHE A 286 6.29 -0.79 9.53
N PHE A 287 5.97 -1.84 8.75
CA PHE A 287 5.99 -3.19 9.28
C PHE A 287 7.42 -3.63 9.64
N MET A 288 7.51 -4.42 10.71
CA MET A 288 8.67 -5.03 11.35
C MET A 288 9.73 -4.11 11.95
N PHE A 289 9.99 -2.95 11.34
CA PHE A 289 11.14 -2.11 11.68
C PHE A 289 10.83 -0.62 11.78
N GLY A 290 9.57 -0.20 11.56
CA GLY A 290 9.22 1.22 11.48
C GLY A 290 9.52 2.02 12.74
N ASP A 291 9.56 1.36 13.90
CA ASP A 291 9.88 1.91 15.22
C ASP A 291 11.35 1.69 15.63
N GLU A 292 12.21 1.26 14.72
CA GLU A 292 13.64 1.03 14.91
C GLU A 292 14.47 1.79 13.85
N LEU A 293 15.68 2.24 14.23
CA LEU A 293 16.64 2.87 13.31
C LEU A 293 17.79 1.93 12.91
N ASP A 294 17.80 0.72 13.46
CA ASP A 294 18.81 -0.27 13.14
C ASP A 294 18.66 -0.74 11.68
N PRO A 295 19.78 -1.08 10.99
CA PRO A 295 19.72 -1.58 9.63
C PRO A 295 18.84 -2.82 9.50
N ILE A 296 18.05 -2.88 8.42
CA ILE A 296 17.20 -4.04 8.15
C ILE A 296 18.09 -5.23 7.75
N PRO A 297 17.94 -6.42 8.36
CA PRO A 297 18.75 -7.58 7.98
C PRO A 297 18.60 -7.96 6.50
N ASP A 298 19.71 -8.25 5.81
CA ASP A 298 19.73 -8.53 4.37
C ASP A 298 18.86 -9.72 3.93
N HIS A 299 18.57 -10.66 4.84
CA HIS A 299 17.70 -11.80 4.57
C HIS A 299 16.21 -11.45 4.60
N ILE A 300 15.84 -10.25 5.09
CA ILE A 300 14.47 -9.76 5.17
C ILE A 300 14.21 -8.75 4.06
N LYS A 301 13.25 -9.06 3.20
CA LYS A 301 12.79 -8.20 2.11
C LYS A 301 11.36 -7.77 2.35
N ILE A 302 11.14 -6.46 2.32
CA ILE A 302 9.81 -5.86 2.49
C ILE A 302 9.44 -5.16 1.19
N TYR A 303 8.57 -5.79 0.43
CA TYR A 303 7.99 -5.26 -0.81
C TYR A 303 6.71 -4.52 -0.45
N ASN A 304 6.79 -3.20 -0.27
CA ASN A 304 5.65 -2.46 0.25
C ASN A 304 5.42 -1.10 -0.41
N LYS A 305 4.27 -0.50 -0.08
CA LYS A 305 4.05 0.93 -0.23
C LYS A 305 3.28 1.46 0.98
N VAL A 306 3.93 2.36 1.71
CA VAL A 306 3.31 3.09 2.82
C VAL A 306 2.57 4.34 2.36
N GLY A 307 1.70 4.87 3.23
CA GLY A 307 1.23 6.24 3.15
C GLY A 307 0.77 6.76 4.50
N TYR A 308 1.05 8.03 4.76
CA TYR A 308 0.43 8.75 5.87
C TYR A 308 0.07 10.16 5.47
N ALA A 309 -1.08 10.61 5.94
CA ALA A 309 -1.56 12.00 5.89
C ALA A 309 -2.88 12.07 6.66
N TYR A 310 -3.25 13.25 7.15
CA TYR A 310 -4.54 13.47 7.81
C TYR A 310 -4.78 12.50 9.01
N GLY A 311 -3.74 12.21 9.79
CA GLY A 311 -3.76 11.23 10.87
C GLY A 311 -3.89 9.77 10.42
N THR A 312 -4.16 9.50 9.15
CA THR A 312 -4.28 8.13 8.64
C THR A 312 -2.89 7.61 8.26
N LEU A 313 -2.56 6.40 8.70
CA LEU A 313 -1.33 5.67 8.42
C LEU A 313 -1.69 4.31 7.82
N THR A 314 -1.10 3.96 6.68
CA THR A 314 -1.34 2.70 5.97
C THR A 314 -0.04 2.10 5.48
N ASP A 315 0.12 0.79 5.62
CA ASP A 315 1.19 0.02 4.97
C ASP A 315 0.57 -1.23 4.30
N CYS A 316 1.06 -1.56 3.11
CA CYS A 316 0.65 -2.70 2.28
C CYS A 316 1.91 -3.42 1.83
N ALA A 317 2.19 -4.59 2.39
CA ALA A 317 3.47 -5.27 2.27
C ALA A 317 3.35 -6.76 1.99
N TYR A 318 4.26 -7.25 1.15
CA TYR A 318 4.69 -8.65 1.13
C TYR A 318 6.05 -8.71 1.82
N ILE A 319 6.14 -9.53 2.86
CA ILE A 319 7.33 -9.67 3.69
C ILE A 319 7.90 -11.05 3.44
N GLN A 320 9.20 -11.13 3.18
CA GLN A 320 9.92 -12.37 2.96
C GLN A 320 11.18 -12.40 3.82
N ASP A 321 11.35 -13.48 4.58
CA ASP A 321 12.59 -13.85 5.25
C ASP A 321 13.17 -15.08 4.53
N THR A 322 14.27 -14.85 3.82
CA THR A 322 14.95 -15.89 3.05
C THR A 322 15.76 -16.87 3.88
N GLU A 323 16.13 -16.52 5.12
CA GLU A 323 16.91 -17.38 6.01
C GLU A 323 16.02 -18.44 6.67
N ASN A 324 14.85 -18.02 7.17
CA ASN A 324 13.86 -18.92 7.77
C ASN A 324 12.83 -19.45 6.77
N ASN A 325 12.95 -19.07 5.50
CA ASN A 325 12.02 -19.41 4.41
C ASN A 325 10.57 -18.99 4.75
N ILE A 326 10.37 -17.83 5.36
CA ILE A 326 9.06 -17.31 5.76
C ILE A 326 8.59 -16.25 4.78
N ASP A 327 7.30 -16.23 4.48
CA ASP A 327 6.68 -15.13 3.76
C ASP A 327 5.19 -15.04 4.06
N PHE A 328 4.68 -13.82 4.01
CA PHE A 328 3.27 -13.51 4.19
C PHE A 328 2.96 -12.12 3.61
N MET A 329 1.68 -11.80 3.43
CA MET A 329 1.26 -10.44 3.10
C MET A 329 0.46 -9.84 4.24
N ILE A 330 0.59 -8.53 4.42
CA ILE A 330 -0.19 -7.77 5.38
C ILE A 330 -0.53 -6.40 4.79
N THR A 331 -1.74 -5.94 5.05
CA THR A 331 -2.16 -4.58 4.76
C THR A 331 -2.97 -4.07 5.93
N ALA A 332 -2.54 -2.95 6.51
CA ALA A 332 -3.19 -2.38 7.67
C ALA A 332 -3.29 -0.86 7.50
N THR A 333 -4.41 -0.31 7.95
CA THR A 333 -4.62 1.13 8.10
C THR A 333 -5.05 1.45 9.53
N ILE A 334 -4.62 2.60 10.04
CA ILE A 334 -4.95 3.12 11.37
C ILE A 334 -5.08 4.65 11.30
N LEU A 335 -6.07 5.21 11.99
CA LEU A 335 -6.20 6.64 12.26
C LEU A 335 -5.59 6.97 13.62
N VAL A 336 -4.65 7.90 13.65
CA VAL A 336 -4.04 8.49 14.85
C VAL A 336 -4.25 10.00 14.78
N ASN A 337 -5.37 10.43 15.37
CA ASN A 337 -5.77 11.84 15.43
C ASN A 337 -6.60 12.05 16.70
N SER A 338 -5.95 12.01 17.87
CA SER A 338 -6.68 11.99 19.15
C SER A 338 -7.41 13.30 19.44
N ASP A 339 -6.92 14.42 18.93
CA ASP A 339 -7.57 15.72 19.14
C ASP A 339 -8.72 15.98 18.14
N GLY A 340 -8.81 15.18 17.08
CA GLY A 340 -9.86 15.22 16.06
C GLY A 340 -9.78 16.46 15.16
N ILE A 341 -8.63 17.13 15.08
CA ILE A 341 -8.36 18.26 14.20
C ILE A 341 -7.57 17.78 12.99
N PHE A 342 -7.98 18.18 11.79
CA PHE A 342 -7.29 17.83 10.55
C PHE A 342 -6.47 19.03 10.04
N ASN A 343 -5.40 18.78 9.29
CA ASN A 343 -4.47 19.79 8.76
C ASN A 343 -3.72 20.65 9.79
N ASP A 344 -3.61 20.21 11.04
CA ASP A 344 -2.79 20.88 12.07
C ASP A 344 -1.37 20.29 12.20
N ASN A 345 -1.13 19.13 11.58
CA ASN A 345 0.11 18.35 11.65
C ASN A 345 0.42 17.78 13.05
N ALA A 346 -0.60 17.65 13.91
CA ALA A 346 -0.46 17.05 15.24
C ALA A 346 -1.08 15.65 15.25
N TYR A 347 -0.33 14.66 14.74
CA TYR A 347 -0.79 13.27 14.66
C TYR A 347 0.17 12.34 15.40
N GLU A 348 -0.34 11.32 16.07
CA GLU A 348 0.47 10.38 16.87
C GLU A 348 1.10 9.26 16.02
N TYR A 349 1.72 9.63 14.89
CA TYR A 349 2.33 8.68 13.97
C TYR A 349 3.48 7.90 14.64
N ASP A 350 4.41 8.61 15.27
CA ASP A 350 5.62 8.02 15.85
C ASP A 350 5.36 7.40 17.23
N GLU A 351 4.36 7.90 17.97
CA GLU A 351 4.05 7.45 19.32
C GLU A 351 3.03 6.31 19.37
N VAL A 352 2.20 6.13 18.34
CA VAL A 352 1.11 5.14 18.31
C VAL A 352 1.11 4.35 17.01
N GLY A 353 0.98 5.04 15.88
CA GLY A 353 0.67 4.41 14.60
C GLY A 353 1.75 3.45 14.13
N ILE A 354 2.97 3.96 13.93
CA ILE A 354 4.10 3.19 13.42
C ILE A 354 4.50 2.06 14.39
N PRO A 355 4.64 2.30 15.72
CA PRO A 355 4.92 1.23 16.68
C PRO A 355 3.86 0.11 16.68
N PHE A 356 2.58 0.44 16.54
CA PHE A 356 1.52 -0.56 16.42
C PHE A 356 1.69 -1.43 15.16
N LEU A 357 1.92 -0.82 14.00
CA LEU A 357 2.12 -1.55 12.75
C LEU A 357 3.37 -2.45 12.83
N ALA A 358 4.49 -1.90 13.31
CA ALA A 358 5.74 -2.64 13.48
C ALA A 358 5.51 -3.86 14.38
N GLN A 359 4.97 -3.66 15.58
CA GLN A 359 4.72 -4.74 16.52
C GLN A 359 3.73 -5.78 15.98
N LEU A 360 2.63 -5.36 15.35
CA LEU A 360 1.62 -6.28 14.79
C LEU A 360 2.25 -7.26 13.80
N SER A 361 3.09 -6.76 12.90
CA SER A 361 3.78 -7.60 11.93
C SER A 361 4.86 -8.49 12.57
N ARG A 362 5.52 -8.05 13.66
CA ARG A 362 6.41 -8.93 14.44
C ARG A 362 5.64 -10.08 15.09
N GLU A 363 4.46 -9.84 15.64
CA GLU A 363 3.60 -10.91 16.20
C GLU A 363 3.20 -11.94 15.13
N LEU A 364 2.82 -11.48 13.94
CA LEU A 364 2.49 -12.34 12.80
C LEU A 364 3.71 -13.10 12.27
N TYR A 365 4.88 -12.46 12.23
CA TYR A 365 6.14 -13.12 11.89
C TYR A 365 6.47 -14.23 12.90
N GLN A 366 6.30 -13.99 14.20
CA GLN A 366 6.49 -15.02 15.23
C GLN A 366 5.49 -16.18 15.08
N TYR A 367 4.25 -15.89 14.69
CA TYR A 367 3.30 -16.95 14.34
C TYR A 367 3.81 -17.79 13.15
N GLU A 368 4.24 -17.16 12.05
CA GLU A 368 4.76 -17.86 10.87
C GLU A 368 6.01 -18.70 11.16
N LEU A 369 6.90 -18.20 12.02
CA LEU A 369 8.11 -18.91 12.45
C LEU A 369 7.79 -20.19 13.21
N ASN A 370 6.73 -20.18 14.02
CA ASN A 370 6.32 -21.32 14.85
C ASN A 370 5.29 -22.24 14.17
N ARG A 371 4.75 -21.83 13.02
CA ARG A 371 3.71 -22.57 12.29
C ARG A 371 4.30 -23.83 11.66
N LYS A 372 3.57 -24.94 11.78
CA LYS A 372 3.88 -26.17 11.02
C LYS A 372 3.37 -26.00 9.59
N ARG A 373 4.29 -26.10 8.62
CA ARG A 373 4.03 -25.97 7.19
C ARG A 373 3.79 -27.32 6.53
#